data_AF-A0A545UE36-F1
#
_entry.id   AF-A0A545UE36-F1
#
_cell.length_a   1.000
_cell.length_b   1.000
_cell.length_c   1.000
_cell.angle_alpha   90.00
_cell.angle_beta   90.00
_cell.angle_gamma   90.00
#
_symmetry.space_group_name_H-M   'P 1'
#
loop_
_entity.id
_entity.type
_entity.pdbx_description
1 polymer ?
#
loop_
_entity_poly.entity_id
_entity_poly.type
_entity_poly.pdbx_seq_one_letter_code
_entity_poly.pdbx_strand_id
1 'polypeptide(L)'
;MNYEIPLMGLAIHLLVWEKLPAWGNWFNAILNRLPSSIQKLYSDWKCAYCFGFWIALVLHALTDNFTFALIENLAEKFGSSSLILAWFLDALASATIIYVSSISLYAISYPAVKGHLAKQEMMENMKNASD
;
A
#
# COMPACT_ATOMS: atom_id res chain seq x y z
N MET A 1 -8.88 5.21 -16.73
CA MET A 1 -8.20 5.19 -15.42
C MET A 1 -7.79 3.77 -15.16
N ASN A 2 -6.50 3.51 -15.05
CA ASN A 2 -5.95 2.18 -14.78
C ASN A 2 -5.61 2.09 -13.29
N TYR A 3 -6.09 1.06 -12.61
CA TYR A 3 -5.85 0.86 -11.18
C TYR A 3 -4.73 -0.15 -10.88
N GLU A 4 -4.08 -0.70 -11.91
CA GLU A 4 -3.02 -1.70 -11.76
C GLU A 4 -1.87 -1.18 -10.89
N ILE A 5 -1.32 0.00 -11.20
CA ILE A 5 -0.22 0.60 -10.42
C ILE A 5 -0.62 0.83 -8.96
N PRO A 6 -1.71 1.55 -8.63
CA PRO A 6 -2.06 1.78 -7.25
C PRO A 6 -2.43 0.48 -6.51
N LEU A 7 -3.03 -0.52 -7.18
CA LEU A 7 -3.35 -1.79 -6.55
C LEU A 7 -2.10 -2.63 -6.25
N MET A 8 -1.16 -2.70 -7.19
CA MET A 8 0.13 -3.37 -6.99
C MET A 8 0.96 -2.66 -5.92
N GLY A 9 1.02 -1.32 -5.97
CA GLY A 9 1.71 -0.52 -4.97
C GLY A 9 1.15 -0.71 -3.56
N LEU A 10 -0.19 -0.75 -3.42
CA LEU A 10 -0.86 -1.08 -2.17
C LEU A 10 -0.55 -2.49 -1.70
N ALA A 11 -0.60 -3.49 -2.59
CA ALA A 11 -0.31 -4.87 -2.24
C ALA A 11 1.12 -5.04 -1.73
N ILE A 12 2.09 -4.39 -2.36
CA ILE A 12 3.49 -4.38 -1.94
C ILE A 12 3.62 -3.67 -0.58
N HIS A 13 2.96 -2.52 -0.39
CA HIS A 13 2.99 -1.81 0.89
C HIS A 13 2.46 -2.68 2.04
N LEU A 14 1.31 -3.32 1.85
CA LEU A 14 0.74 -4.25 2.84
C LEU A 14 1.67 -5.44 3.10
N LEU A 15 2.25 -6.03 2.05
CA LEU A 15 3.17 -7.14 2.21
C LEU A 15 4.37 -6.73 3.05
N VAL A 16 5.03 -5.62 2.71
CA VAL A 16 6.30 -5.23 3.31
C VAL A 16 6.15 -4.70 4.73
N TRP A 17 5.12 -3.89 5.01
CA TRP A 17 4.98 -3.24 6.32
C TRP A 17 3.97 -3.89 7.25
N GLU A 18 2.98 -4.63 6.74
CA GLU A 18 1.94 -5.25 7.58
C GLU A 18 2.10 -6.77 7.70
N LYS A 19 2.51 -7.47 6.64
CA LYS A 19 2.56 -8.94 6.64
C LYS A 19 3.94 -9.51 6.93
N LEU A 20 5.00 -9.04 6.27
CA LEU A 20 6.36 -9.55 6.48
C LEU A 20 6.83 -9.46 7.95
N PRO A 21 6.59 -8.36 8.69
CA PRO A 21 6.97 -8.29 10.10
C PRO A 21 6.22 -9.28 11.00
N ALA A 22 5.02 -9.71 10.58
CA ALA A 22 4.15 -10.63 11.31
C ALA A 22 4.39 -12.11 10.93
N TRP A 23 4.99 -12.41 9.77
CA TRP A 23 5.25 -13.77 9.28
C TRP A 23 6.45 -14.49 9.95
N GLY A 24 6.95 -13.96 11.07
CA GLY A 24 7.92 -14.62 11.96
C GLY A 24 9.16 -13.78 12.27
N ASN A 25 10.02 -14.30 13.16
CA ASN A 25 11.21 -13.57 13.64
C ASN A 25 12.33 -13.43 12.60
N TRP A 26 12.30 -14.18 11.49
CA TRP A 26 13.37 -14.19 10.50
C TRP A 26 13.50 -12.84 9.77
N PHE A 27 12.39 -12.19 9.41
CA PHE A 27 12.41 -10.90 8.72
C PHE A 27 12.96 -9.80 9.63
N ASN A 28 12.48 -9.77 10.88
CA ASN A 28 12.98 -8.87 11.90
C ASN A 28 14.47 -9.13 12.21
N ALA A 29 14.93 -10.39 12.17
CA ALA A 29 16.34 -10.72 12.35
C ALA A 29 17.21 -10.22 11.19
N ILE A 30 16.74 -10.29 9.94
CA ILE A 30 17.42 -9.70 8.78
C ILE A 30 17.45 -8.17 8.93
N LEU A 31 16.32 -7.56 9.32
CA LEU A 31 16.22 -6.12 9.51
C LEU A 31 17.21 -5.63 10.57
N ASN A 32 17.34 -6.34 11.68
CA ASN A 32 18.27 -6.00 12.76
C ASN A 32 19.75 -6.20 12.37
N ARG A 33 20.04 -6.99 11.33
CA ARG A 33 21.39 -7.22 10.81
C ARG A 33 21.83 -6.16 9.80
N LEU A 34 20.89 -5.38 9.27
CA LEU A 34 21.17 -4.30 8.34
C LEU A 34 21.84 -3.10 9.06
N PRO A 35 22.65 -2.29 8.35
CA PRO A 35 23.18 -1.04 8.87
C PRO A 35 22.07 -0.10 9.38
N SER A 36 22.38 0.68 10.41
CA SER A 36 21.43 1.60 11.05
C SER A 36 20.73 2.55 10.08
N SER A 37 21.42 3.00 9.03
CA SER A 37 20.83 3.86 7.99
C SER A 37 19.69 3.18 7.23
N ILE A 38 19.80 1.88 6.93
CA ILE A 38 18.77 1.13 6.20
C ILE A 38 17.58 0.84 7.11
N GLN A 39 17.85 0.50 8.38
CA GLN A 39 16.79 0.32 9.36
C GLN A 39 15.94 1.59 9.52
N LYS A 40 16.60 2.75 9.58
CA LYS A 40 15.93 4.05 9.63
C LYS A 40 15.15 4.34 8.36
N LEU A 41 15.72 4.05 7.18
CA LEU A 41 15.00 4.22 5.92
C LEU A 41 13.72 3.37 5.88
N TYR A 42 13.80 2.11 6.33
CA TYR A 42 12.65 1.21 6.41
C TYR A 42 11.56 1.73 7.36
N SER A 43 11.93 2.28 8.52
CA SER A 43 10.96 2.87 9.46
C SER A 43 10.32 4.13 8.89
N ASP A 44 11.11 5.00 8.28
CA ASP A 44 10.65 6.30 7.76
C ASP A 44 9.76 6.10 6.51
N TRP A 45 10.00 5.05 5.73
CA TRP A 45 9.20 4.70 4.54
C TRP A 45 7.92 3.91 4.85
N LYS A 46 7.58 3.67 6.13
CA LYS A 46 6.31 3.01 6.49
C LYS A 46 5.08 3.79 6.03
N CYS A 47 5.19 5.09 5.82
CA CYS A 47 4.11 5.91 5.29
C CYS A 47 3.69 5.44 3.89
N ALA A 48 2.41 5.03 3.76
CA ALA A 48 1.85 4.53 2.50
C ALA A 48 1.94 5.55 1.35
N TYR A 49 1.89 6.85 1.65
CA TYR A 49 2.09 7.89 0.64
C TYR A 49 3.57 7.99 0.22
N CYS A 50 4.50 8.04 1.18
CA CYS A 50 5.94 8.19 0.89
C CYS A 50 6.47 6.99 0.10
N PHE A 51 6.15 5.77 0.54
CA PHE A 51 6.48 4.56 -0.21
C PHE A 51 5.71 4.50 -1.52
N GLY A 52 4.41 4.83 -1.49
CA GLY A 52 3.49 4.83 -2.63
C GLY A 52 4.01 5.62 -3.82
N PHE A 53 4.62 6.78 -3.58
CA PHE A 53 5.22 7.60 -4.63
C PHE A 53 6.37 6.87 -5.33
N TRP A 54 7.35 6.36 -4.57
CA TRP A 54 8.51 5.70 -5.14
C TRP A 54 8.15 4.39 -5.84
N ILE A 55 7.27 3.59 -5.23
CA ILE A 55 6.85 2.33 -5.84
C ILE A 55 6.01 2.57 -7.10
N ALA A 56 5.16 3.59 -7.13
CA ALA A 56 4.40 3.93 -8.32
C ALA A 56 5.32 4.35 -9.48
N LEU A 57 6.37 5.13 -9.20
CA LEU A 57 7.35 5.52 -10.22
C LEU A 57 8.12 4.30 -10.75
N VAL A 58 8.52 3.38 -9.88
CA VAL A 58 9.17 2.12 -10.29
C VAL A 58 8.21 1.25 -11.09
N LEU A 59 6.96 1.10 -10.66
CA LEU A 59 5.96 0.31 -11.37
C LEU A 59 5.66 0.91 -12.73
N HIS A 60 5.50 2.23 -12.84
CA HIS A 60 5.40 2.95 -14.10
C HIS A 60 6.57 2.60 -15.02
N ALA A 61 7.80 2.71 -14.53
CA ALA A 61 9.00 2.41 -15.32
C ALA A 61 9.08 0.94 -15.79
N LEU A 62 8.45 0.01 -15.06
CA LEU A 62 8.45 -1.42 -15.36
C LEU A 62 7.30 -1.85 -16.27
N THR A 63 6.14 -1.22 -16.16
CA THR A 63 4.91 -1.61 -16.88
C THR A 63 4.57 -0.68 -18.03
N ASP A 64 5.17 0.51 -18.07
CA ASP A 64 4.86 1.61 -19.00
C ASP A 64 3.38 2.04 -18.96
N ASN A 65 2.68 1.75 -17.86
CA ASN A 65 1.27 2.10 -17.68
C ASN A 65 1.12 3.41 -16.92
N PHE A 66 0.15 4.23 -17.31
CA PHE A 66 -0.29 5.40 -16.53
C PHE A 66 -1.56 5.08 -15.74
N THR A 67 -1.67 5.60 -14.53
CA THR A 67 -2.92 5.55 -13.75
C THR A 67 -4.00 6.41 -14.41
N PHE A 68 -3.63 7.59 -14.91
CA PHE A 68 -4.54 8.49 -15.62
C PHE A 68 -4.14 8.67 -17.08
N ALA A 69 -5.02 8.22 -17.98
CA ALA A 69 -4.86 8.44 -19.43
C ALA A 69 -4.77 9.94 -19.82
N LEU A 70 -5.32 10.85 -19.00
CA LEU A 70 -5.18 12.29 -19.25
C LEU A 70 -3.71 12.76 -19.12
N ILE A 71 -2.94 12.12 -18.24
CA ILE A 71 -1.53 12.44 -17.99
C ILE A 71 -0.65 11.92 -19.13
N GLU A 72 -0.98 10.75 -19.67
CA GLU A 72 -0.37 10.17 -20.87
C GLU A 72 -0.50 11.11 -22.08
N ASN A 73 -1.71 11.62 -22.34
CA ASN A 73 -1.95 12.61 -23.40
C ASN A 73 -1.18 13.92 -23.21
N LEU A 74 -0.83 14.27 -21.96
CA LEU A 74 -0.04 15.47 -21.66
C LEU A 74 1.43 15.29 -22.10
N ALA A 75 1.97 14.08 -21.91
CA ALA A 75 3.32 13.73 -22.33
C ALA A 75 3.48 13.78 -23.87
N GLU A 76 2.47 13.29 -24.59
CA GLU A 76 2.46 13.32 -26.06
C GLU A 76 2.40 14.75 -26.61
N LYS A 77 1.67 15.65 -25.94
CA LYS A 77 1.37 16.99 -26.46
C LYS A 77 2.49 18.02 -26.23
N PHE A 78 3.28 17.86 -25.15
CA PHE A 78 4.30 18.86 -24.75
C PHE A 78 5.75 18.37 -24.94
N GLY A 79 5.96 17.20 -25.55
CA GLY A 79 7.29 16.67 -25.91
C GLY A 79 8.06 16.07 -24.72
N SER A 80 9.31 15.66 -24.94
CA SER A 80 10.11 14.87 -23.99
C SER A 80 10.29 15.48 -22.60
N SER A 81 10.30 16.82 -22.49
CA SER A 81 10.38 17.52 -21.20
C SER A 81 9.13 17.31 -20.33
N SER A 82 7.99 17.07 -20.96
CA SER A 82 6.72 16.81 -20.27
C SER A 82 6.56 15.38 -19.80
N LEU A 83 7.37 14.44 -20.31
CA LEU A 83 7.35 13.04 -19.90
C LEU A 83 7.73 12.88 -18.43
N ILE A 84 8.82 13.52 -17.98
CA ILE A 84 9.26 13.47 -16.58
C ILE A 84 8.19 14.07 -15.66
N LEU A 85 7.58 15.17 -16.08
CA LEU A 85 6.51 15.81 -15.33
C LEU A 85 5.26 14.91 -15.27
N ALA A 86 4.91 14.25 -16.37
CA ALA A 86 3.80 13.31 -16.44
C ALA A 86 4.01 12.11 -15.50
N TRP A 87 5.21 11.51 -15.52
CA TRP A 87 5.56 10.40 -14.61
C TRP A 87 5.48 10.83 -13.15
N PHE A 88 5.99 12.02 -12.84
CA PHE A 88 5.95 12.55 -11.49
C PHE A 88 4.51 12.77 -11.02
N LEU A 89 3.67 13.41 -11.85
CA LEU A 89 2.27 13.67 -11.53
C LEU A 89 1.45 12.37 -11.40
N ASP A 90 1.69 11.39 -12.27
CA ASP A 90 1.01 10.08 -12.18
C ASP A 90 1.42 9.33 -10.91
N ALA A 91 2.70 9.35 -10.54
CA ALA A 91 3.19 8.76 -9.30
C ALA A 91 2.58 9.44 -8.07
N LEU A 92 2.43 10.77 -8.05
CA LEU A 92 1.74 11.49 -6.97
C LEU A 92 0.27 11.08 -6.84
N ALA A 93 -0.43 10.99 -7.98
CA ALA A 93 -1.83 10.62 -8.00
C ALA A 93 -2.01 9.15 -7.54
N SER A 94 -1.15 8.25 -8.01
CA SER A 94 -1.07 6.86 -7.58
C SER A 94 -0.81 6.72 -6.09
N ALA A 95 0.17 7.46 -5.56
CA ALA A 95 0.49 7.49 -4.13
C ALA A 95 -0.69 7.94 -3.27
N THR A 96 -1.45 8.92 -3.76
CA THR A 96 -2.67 9.39 -3.09
C THR A 96 -3.73 8.31 -3.03
N ILE A 97 -3.95 7.58 -4.14
CA ILE A 97 -4.88 6.44 -4.18
C ILE A 97 -4.42 5.35 -3.20
N ILE A 98 -3.13 4.96 -3.24
CA ILE A 98 -2.55 3.97 -2.31
C ILE A 98 -2.80 4.38 -0.86
N TYR A 99 -2.53 5.65 -0.53
CA TYR A 99 -2.74 6.18 0.82
C TYR A 99 -4.21 6.10 1.25
N VAL A 100 -5.14 6.58 0.41
CA VAL A 100 -6.59 6.53 0.69
C VAL A 100 -7.07 5.10 0.83
N SER A 101 -6.63 4.19 -0.05
CA SER A 101 -6.97 2.78 0.00
C SER A 101 -6.43 2.12 1.27
N SER A 102 -5.19 2.42 1.67
CA SER A 102 -4.61 1.89 2.91
C SER A 102 -5.44 2.30 4.13
N ILE A 103 -5.79 3.59 4.25
CA ILE A 103 -6.62 4.09 5.36
C ILE A 103 -8.01 3.46 5.33
N SER A 104 -8.59 3.32 4.14
CA SER A 104 -9.90 2.70 3.98
C SER A 104 -9.89 1.25 4.46
N LEU A 105 -8.83 0.48 4.15
CA LEU A 105 -8.66 -0.88 4.67
C LEU A 105 -8.59 -0.91 6.19
N TYR A 106 -7.82 -0.01 6.82
CA TYR A 106 -7.78 0.05 8.29
C TYR A 106 -9.13 0.47 8.89
N ALA A 107 -9.79 1.46 8.30
CA ALA A 107 -11.09 1.95 8.75
C ALA A 107 -12.19 0.87 8.68
N ILE A 108 -12.16 0.01 7.67
CA ILE A 108 -13.10 -1.11 7.52
C ILE A 108 -12.70 -2.30 8.41
N SER A 109 -11.40 -2.51 8.66
CA SER A 109 -10.92 -3.65 9.45
C SER A 109 -11.39 -3.60 10.91
N TYR A 110 -11.43 -2.41 11.52
CA TYR A 110 -11.86 -2.24 12.92
C TYR A 110 -13.31 -2.70 13.18
N PRO A 111 -14.34 -2.20 12.48
CA PRO A 111 -15.71 -2.68 12.66
C PRO A 111 -15.87 -4.16 12.27
N ALA A 112 -15.11 -4.65 11.28
CA ALA A 112 -15.15 -6.06 10.88
C ALA A 112 -14.67 -6.99 12.01
N VAL A 113 -13.56 -6.65 12.69
CA VAL A 113 -13.07 -7.42 13.84
C VAL A 113 -14.09 -7.40 14.98
N LYS A 114 -14.66 -6.23 15.30
CA LYS A 114 -15.66 -6.12 16.36
C LYS A 114 -16.91 -6.96 16.08
N GLY A 115 -17.41 -6.94 14.84
CA GLY A 115 -18.55 -7.77 14.43
C GLY A 115 -18.24 -9.27 14.51
N HIS A 116 -17.03 -9.68 14.15
CA HIS A 116 -16.61 -11.08 14.25
C HIS A 116 -16.56 -11.57 15.69
N LEU A 117 -15.97 -10.80 16.60
CA LEU A 117 -15.90 -11.12 18.03
C LEU A 117 -17.30 -11.19 18.66
N ALA A 118 -18.16 -10.20 18.38
CA ALA A 118 -19.54 -10.19 18.88
C ALA A 118 -20.32 -11.44 18.42
N LYS A 119 -20.10 -11.90 17.18
CA LYS A 119 -20.72 -13.13 16.67
C LYS A 119 -20.21 -14.37 17.41
N GLN A 120 -18.92 -14.45 17.72
CA GLN A 120 -18.34 -15.56 18.50
C GLN A 120 -18.92 -15.60 19.92
N GLU A 121 -18.97 -14.45 20.60
CA GLU A 121 -19.57 -14.34 21.94
C GLU A 121 -21.03 -14.79 21.96
N MET A 122 -21.82 -14.40 20.95
CA MET A 122 -23.22 -14.87 20.84
C MET A 122 -23.30 -16.39 20.67
N MET A 123 -22.42 -16.99 19.84
CA MET A 123 -22.41 -18.44 19.63
C MET A 123 -22.02 -19.21 20.89
N GLU A 124 -21.03 -18.72 21.65
CA GLU A 124 -20.63 -19.32 22.92
C GLU A 124 -21.73 -19.21 23.97
N ASN A 125 -22.39 -18.05 24.09
CA ASN A 125 -23.51 -17.85 24.99
C ASN A 125 -24.70 -18.76 24.67
N MET A 126 -25.01 -18.98 23.38
CA MET A 126 -26.06 -19.93 22.99
C MET A 126 -25.71 -21.37 23.35
N LYS A 127 -24.44 -21.77 23.19
CA LYS A 127 -23.97 -23.12 23.55
C LYS A 127 -24.05 -23.35 25.07
N ASN A 128 -23.62 -22.37 25.86
CA ASN A 128 -23.67 -22.45 27.32
C ASN A 128 -25.10 -22.36 27.88
N ALA A 129 -26.06 -21.81 27.14
CA ALA A 129 -27.48 -21.76 27.54
C ALA A 129 -28.25 -23.06 27.20
N SER A 130 -27.66 -23.95 26.41
CA SER A 130 -28.24 -25.26 26.06
C SER A 130 -27.73 -26.44 26.90
N ASP A 131 -26.75 -26.20 27.77
CA ASP A 131 -26.24 -27.14 28.79
C ASP A 131 -26.84 -26.82 30.17
#